data_AF-A0A2U2JCW8-F1
#
_entry.id   AF-A0A2U2JCW8-F1
#
_cell.length_a   1.000
_cell.length_b   1.000
_cell.length_c   1.000
_cell.angle_alpha   90.00
_cell.angle_beta   90.00
_cell.angle_gamma   90.00
#
_symmetry.space_group_name_H-M   'P 1'
#
loop_
_entity.id
_entity.type
_entity.pdbx_description
1 polymer ?
#
loop_
_entity_poly.entity_id
_entity_poly.type
_entity_poly.pdbx_seq_one_letter_code
_entity_poly.pdbx_strand_id
1 'polypeptide(L)'
;MKKYIYLISLLILTSVFISNSAQPGVWNAGGSGSFTLLYPEDTIAYKKIQMKSEDIFMQLYKGFATVKGNYYFKNTSTDTLKIKVGYPVNNVFENVDFHHQVNEVRVDGLYKIKGLVNDSDITVYQKPSSKNDNWYVWEITFPPNEITKFTVYFLVNTNNAKITEGYDSDKKNAFIYLIETGSLWKSPIEKGNFYTQLMDNISIDNIKTSSPSTLFFDKENTTLKFSLSNYGKKPDPNFVITYAETLKDFDFKKITNNSSEYFNEIDNFSKKEFNTILFEEINLPNAYKVGGISNEAVGVLFYLSLYGIPFFVSLIVIILLIILYKKIKK
;
A
#
# COMPACT_ATOMS: atom_id res chain seq x y z
N MET A 1 38.33 -11.95 13.14
CA MET A 1 37.52 -11.74 11.92
C MET A 1 36.29 -12.65 11.83
N LYS A 2 36.39 -13.98 11.97
CA LYS A 2 35.23 -14.89 11.90
C LYS A 2 34.07 -14.55 12.86
N LYS A 3 34.35 -14.12 14.10
CA LYS A 3 33.31 -13.72 15.10
C LYS A 3 32.48 -12.49 14.69
N TYR A 4 33.07 -11.54 13.96
CA TYR A 4 32.35 -10.35 13.48
C TYR A 4 31.48 -10.67 12.25
N ILE A 5 31.91 -11.63 11.43
CA ILE A 5 31.11 -12.13 10.31
C ILE A 5 29.88 -12.88 10.83
N TYR A 6 29.99 -13.67 11.91
CA TYR A 6 28.82 -14.29 12.54
C TYR A 6 27.89 -13.26 13.20
N LEU A 7 28.42 -12.20 13.82
CA LEU A 7 27.60 -11.13 14.41
C LEU A 7 26.84 -10.33 13.33
N ILE A 8 27.50 -10.02 12.21
CA ILE A 8 26.89 -9.36 11.05
C ILE A 8 25.89 -10.30 10.37
N SER A 9 26.21 -11.59 10.24
CA SER A 9 25.29 -12.59 9.67
C SER A 9 24.08 -12.85 10.59
N LEU A 10 24.24 -12.74 11.92
CA LEU A 10 23.14 -12.84 12.88
C LEU A 10 22.26 -11.57 12.87
N LEU A 11 22.86 -10.39 12.70
CA LEU A 11 22.14 -9.11 12.54
C LEU A 11 21.36 -9.04 11.22
N ILE A 12 21.88 -9.64 10.14
CA ILE A 12 21.20 -9.74 8.85
C ILE A 12 20.08 -10.79 8.87
N LEU A 13 20.18 -11.83 9.71
CA LEU A 13 19.10 -12.82 9.87
C LEU A 13 17.93 -12.31 10.72
N THR A 14 18.10 -11.28 11.55
CA THR A 14 17.02 -10.75 12.40
C THR A 14 16.15 -9.69 11.72
N SER A 15 16.41 -9.30 10.48
CA SER A 15 15.63 -8.27 9.78
C SER A 15 14.48 -8.80 8.90
N VAL A 16 14.05 -10.05 9.10
CA VAL A 16 12.79 -10.56 8.54
C VAL A 16 11.63 -9.98 9.35
N PHE A 17 11.43 -8.68 9.22
CA PHE A 17 10.32 -7.97 9.84
C PHE A 17 9.17 -7.88 8.86
N ILE A 18 8.03 -8.22 9.41
CA ILE A 18 6.84 -8.67 8.74
C ILE A 18 6.05 -7.43 8.31
N SER A 19 5.75 -7.37 7.01
CA SER A 19 4.96 -6.36 6.27
C SER A 19 3.56 -6.00 6.81
N ASN A 20 2.75 -5.13 6.20
CA ASN A 20 1.27 -5.17 6.31
C ASN A 20 0.58 -4.58 5.10
N SER A 21 -0.53 -5.21 4.73
CA SER A 21 -1.60 -4.58 4.00
C SER A 21 -2.92 -5.14 4.51
N ALA A 22 -3.97 -4.34 4.39
CA ALA A 22 -5.31 -4.80 4.70
C ALA A 22 -5.85 -5.59 3.51
N GLN A 23 -6.04 -6.90 3.71
CA GLN A 23 -6.72 -7.73 2.73
C GLN A 23 -7.58 -8.82 3.37
N PRO A 24 -8.75 -9.11 2.79
CA PRO A 24 -9.58 -10.23 3.22
C PRO A 24 -9.06 -11.59 2.70
N GLY A 25 -8.47 -12.42 3.57
CA GLY A 25 -8.50 -13.89 3.55
C GLY A 25 -7.47 -14.57 2.65
N VAL A 26 -6.42 -13.85 2.25
CA VAL A 26 -5.57 -14.25 1.13
C VAL A 26 -4.08 -14.10 1.43
N TRP A 27 -3.32 -15.14 1.14
CA TRP A 27 -1.87 -15.18 1.23
C TRP A 27 -1.24 -14.86 -0.14
N ASN A 28 -0.08 -14.18 -0.13
CA ASN A 28 0.69 -13.69 -1.30
C ASN A 28 0.03 -12.63 -2.22
N ALA A 29 -1.02 -11.93 -1.77
CA ALA A 29 -1.63 -10.87 -2.57
C ALA A 29 -0.78 -9.61 -2.60
N GLY A 30 -0.04 -9.39 -3.67
CA GLY A 30 0.88 -8.27 -3.81
C GLY A 30 1.99 -8.62 -4.77
N GLY A 31 1.82 -8.22 -6.03
CA GLY A 31 2.92 -8.17 -7.01
C GLY A 31 3.39 -9.53 -7.51
N SER A 32 2.77 -10.64 -7.11
CA SER A 32 3.05 -11.97 -7.67
C SER A 32 1.99 -12.46 -8.66
N GLY A 33 0.83 -11.80 -8.73
CA GLY A 33 -0.32 -12.23 -9.53
C GLY A 33 -0.93 -13.59 -9.10
N SER A 34 -0.43 -14.19 -8.01
CA SER A 34 -0.87 -15.49 -7.50
C SER A 34 -1.41 -15.35 -6.07
N PHE A 35 -2.63 -15.85 -5.84
CA PHE A 35 -3.32 -15.74 -4.56
C PHE A 35 -3.60 -17.14 -4.00
N THR A 36 -3.35 -17.34 -2.71
CA THR A 36 -3.78 -18.55 -2.01
C THR A 36 -4.77 -18.17 -0.93
N LEU A 37 -5.96 -18.77 -0.91
CA LEU A 37 -6.91 -18.54 0.18
C LEU A 37 -6.35 -19.12 1.48
N LEU A 38 -6.56 -18.39 2.59
CA LEU A 38 -6.21 -18.86 3.93
C LEU A 38 -6.93 -20.17 4.28
N TYR A 39 -8.17 -20.30 3.81
CA TYR A 39 -9.03 -21.48 3.95
C TYR A 39 -9.42 -21.97 2.55
N PRO A 40 -8.60 -22.83 1.90
CA PRO A 40 -8.86 -23.33 0.56
C PRO A 40 -10.22 -24.04 0.42
N GLU A 41 -10.74 -24.62 1.49
CA GLU A 41 -12.08 -25.23 1.54
C GLU A 41 -13.20 -24.25 1.17
N ASP A 42 -13.00 -22.95 1.41
CA ASP A 42 -14.01 -21.92 1.16
C ASP A 42 -14.01 -21.43 -0.31
N THR A 43 -13.06 -21.88 -1.16
CA THR A 43 -12.88 -21.40 -2.55
C THR A 43 -14.17 -21.43 -3.37
N ILE A 44 -14.96 -22.50 -3.24
CA ILE A 44 -16.22 -22.66 -3.98
C ILE A 44 -17.24 -21.60 -3.56
N ALA A 45 -17.27 -21.24 -2.28
CA ALA A 45 -18.18 -20.23 -1.76
C ALA A 45 -17.78 -18.82 -2.20
N TYR A 46 -16.47 -18.50 -2.24
CA TYR A 46 -15.97 -17.22 -2.79
C TYR A 46 -16.44 -16.96 -4.22
N LYS A 47 -16.51 -18.01 -5.07
CA LYS A 47 -17.01 -17.91 -6.45
C LYS A 47 -18.53 -17.85 -6.58
N LYS A 48 -19.27 -18.00 -5.48
CA LYS A 48 -20.73 -17.82 -5.41
C LYS A 48 -21.12 -16.50 -4.75
N ILE A 49 -20.21 -15.84 -4.06
CA ILE A 49 -20.42 -14.54 -3.40
C ILE A 49 -19.86 -13.44 -4.30
N GLN A 50 -20.73 -12.53 -4.73
CA GLN A 50 -20.36 -11.37 -5.54
C GLN A 50 -20.29 -10.13 -4.65
N MET A 51 -19.15 -9.44 -4.61
CA MET A 51 -19.12 -8.10 -4.06
C MET A 51 -19.86 -7.16 -5.02
N LYS A 52 -20.93 -6.53 -4.55
CA LYS A 52 -21.72 -5.58 -5.32
C LYS A 52 -21.06 -4.21 -5.28
N SER A 53 -20.71 -3.77 -4.08
CA SER A 53 -19.99 -2.52 -3.90
C SER A 53 -19.08 -2.51 -2.68
N GLU A 54 -18.12 -1.59 -2.69
CA GLU A 54 -17.36 -1.19 -1.51
C GLU A 54 -17.29 0.34 -1.39
N ASP A 55 -17.32 0.82 -0.15
CA ASP A 55 -17.01 2.20 0.21
C ASP A 55 -15.89 2.17 1.25
N ILE A 56 -14.72 2.65 0.85
CA ILE A 56 -13.49 2.60 1.64
C ILE A 56 -13.13 4.02 2.06
N PHE A 57 -13.04 4.20 3.37
CA PHE A 57 -12.66 5.45 4.01
C PHE A 57 -11.32 5.25 4.70
N MET A 58 -10.41 6.19 4.47
CA MET A 58 -9.08 6.18 5.02
C MET A 58 -8.80 7.57 5.59
N GLN A 59 -8.30 7.66 6.81
CA GLN A 59 -7.77 8.88 7.41
C GLN A 59 -6.28 8.68 7.65
N LEU A 60 -5.46 9.49 7.00
CA LEU A 60 -4.00 9.41 7.10
C LEU A 60 -3.51 10.44 8.11
N TYR A 61 -2.89 9.97 9.18
CA TYR A 61 -2.26 10.77 10.23
C TYR A 61 -0.74 10.61 10.15
N LYS A 62 0.02 11.50 10.77
CA LYS A 62 1.49 11.35 10.78
C LYS A 62 1.88 10.07 11.55
N GLY A 63 2.34 9.07 10.82
CA GLY A 63 2.79 7.77 11.34
C GLY A 63 1.74 6.66 11.46
N PHE A 64 0.45 6.94 11.21
CA PHE A 64 -0.56 5.88 11.15
C PHE A 64 -1.75 6.19 10.23
N ALA A 65 -2.56 5.19 9.96
CA ALA A 65 -3.82 5.34 9.26
C ALA A 65 -4.96 4.67 10.03
N THR A 66 -6.14 5.29 9.98
CA THR A 66 -7.41 4.69 10.39
C THR A 66 -8.19 4.34 9.14
N VAL A 67 -8.75 3.13 9.08
CA VAL A 67 -9.48 2.67 7.89
C VAL A 67 -10.82 2.10 8.30
N LYS A 68 -11.83 2.41 7.50
CA LYS A 68 -13.17 1.83 7.55
C LYS A 68 -13.55 1.36 6.15
N GLY A 69 -13.84 0.08 6.01
CA GLY A 69 -14.37 -0.49 4.77
C GLY A 69 -15.81 -0.95 4.96
N ASN A 70 -16.72 -0.48 4.11
CA ASN A 70 -18.07 -1.03 3.99
C ASN A 70 -18.15 -1.87 2.72
N TYR A 71 -18.48 -3.15 2.85
CA TYR A 71 -18.58 -4.07 1.74
C TYR A 71 -19.99 -4.64 1.66
N TYR A 72 -20.54 -4.72 0.45
CA TYR A 72 -21.87 -5.24 0.20
C TYR A 72 -21.76 -6.47 -0.67
N PHE A 73 -21.97 -7.64 -0.08
CA PHE A 73 -21.78 -8.93 -0.74
C PHE A 73 -23.12 -9.60 -0.99
N LYS A 74 -23.36 -10.04 -2.22
CA LYS A 74 -24.52 -10.84 -2.61
C LYS A 74 -24.15 -12.31 -2.71
N ASN A 75 -24.83 -13.16 -1.94
CA ASN A 75 -24.82 -14.60 -2.23
C ASN A 75 -25.66 -14.84 -3.49
N THR A 76 -25.06 -15.41 -4.52
CA THR A 76 -25.77 -15.68 -5.80
C THR A 76 -26.30 -17.10 -5.91
N SER A 77 -26.19 -17.89 -4.83
CA SER A 77 -26.68 -19.25 -4.75
C SER A 77 -27.99 -19.35 -3.96
N THR A 78 -28.66 -20.49 -4.10
CA THR A 78 -29.87 -20.87 -3.36
C THR A 78 -29.57 -21.39 -1.96
N ASP A 79 -28.30 -21.68 -1.66
CA ASP A 79 -27.87 -22.23 -0.38
C ASP A 79 -27.33 -21.12 0.52
N THR A 80 -27.42 -21.30 1.83
CA THR A 80 -26.69 -20.44 2.78
C THR A 80 -25.20 -20.79 2.70
N LEU A 81 -24.35 -19.78 2.53
CA LEU A 81 -22.90 -19.96 2.49
C LEU A 81 -22.28 -19.45 3.79
N LYS A 82 -21.33 -20.20 4.34
CA LYS A 82 -20.49 -19.75 5.44
C LYS A 82 -19.05 -19.75 4.97
N ILE A 83 -18.36 -18.63 5.14
CA ILE A 83 -16.94 -18.53 4.79
C ILE A 83 -16.17 -17.89 5.91
N LYS A 84 -14.88 -18.23 5.99
CA LYS A 84 -13.94 -17.56 6.87
C LYS A 84 -13.20 -16.48 6.09
N VAL A 85 -13.36 -15.24 6.55
CA VAL A 85 -12.64 -14.08 6.01
C VAL A 85 -11.54 -13.72 7.00
N GLY A 86 -10.30 -13.75 6.55
CA GLY A 86 -9.13 -13.38 7.37
C GLY A 86 -8.61 -11.99 7.06
N TYR A 87 -7.85 -11.33 7.92
CA TYR A 87 -6.93 -10.26 7.53
C TYR A 87 -5.55 -10.57 8.11
N PRO A 88 -4.46 -10.48 7.32
CA PRO A 88 -3.14 -10.77 7.82
C PRO A 88 -2.75 -9.68 8.82
N VAL A 89 -2.18 -10.09 9.95
CA VAL A 89 -1.65 -9.19 10.98
C VAL A 89 -0.35 -8.57 10.49
N ASN A 90 0.41 -9.26 9.63
CA ASN A 90 1.60 -8.74 8.96
C ASN A 90 1.91 -9.39 7.58
N ASN A 91 2.09 -8.64 6.48
CA ASN A 91 2.58 -9.15 5.19
C ASN A 91 3.17 -8.11 4.19
N VAL A 92 4.23 -8.46 3.42
CA VAL A 92 4.99 -7.56 2.50
C VAL A 92 4.51 -7.73 1.06
N PHE A 93 4.32 -6.62 0.33
CA PHE A 93 3.73 -6.67 -1.00
C PHE A 93 4.42 -5.78 -2.03
N GLU A 94 4.65 -6.34 -3.20
CA GLU A 94 5.04 -5.63 -4.41
C GLU A 94 3.78 -5.20 -5.19
N ASN A 95 3.88 -4.21 -6.09
CA ASN A 95 2.78 -3.87 -7.00
C ASN A 95 2.96 -4.61 -8.34
N VAL A 96 1.88 -5.18 -8.86
CA VAL A 96 1.86 -5.99 -10.10
C VAL A 96 2.37 -5.25 -11.34
N ASP A 97 2.28 -3.92 -11.39
CA ASP A 97 2.76 -3.16 -12.56
C ASP A 97 4.26 -2.85 -12.49
N PHE A 98 4.92 -3.13 -11.36
CA PHE A 98 6.28 -2.67 -11.06
C PHE A 98 7.25 -3.79 -10.70
N HIS A 99 7.14 -4.97 -11.33
CA HIS A 99 8.00 -6.16 -11.09
C HIS A 99 9.52 -5.92 -11.21
N HIS A 100 9.96 -4.79 -11.77
CA HIS A 100 11.38 -4.40 -11.88
C HIS A 100 11.80 -3.26 -10.92
N GLN A 101 10.86 -2.73 -10.14
CA GLN A 101 11.06 -1.73 -9.10
C GLN A 101 10.49 -2.31 -7.79
N VAL A 102 11.34 -3.01 -7.03
CA VAL A 102 10.95 -3.62 -5.76
C VAL A 102 10.66 -2.52 -4.75
N ASN A 103 9.38 -2.27 -4.50
CA ASN A 103 8.95 -1.40 -3.42
C ASN A 103 8.69 -2.25 -2.18
N GLU A 104 9.68 -2.36 -1.30
CA GLU A 104 9.45 -2.95 0.01
C GLU A 104 8.75 -1.91 0.91
N VAL A 105 7.47 -1.64 0.67
CA VAL A 105 6.68 -0.80 1.57
C VAL A 105 6.43 -1.58 2.86
N ARG A 106 7.38 -1.43 3.79
CA ARG A 106 7.41 -2.11 5.09
C ARG A 106 6.45 -1.43 6.08
N VAL A 107 5.15 -1.68 5.95
CA VAL A 107 4.13 -1.15 6.88
C VAL A 107 4.00 -2.11 8.08
N ASP A 108 3.87 -1.58 9.31
CA ASP A 108 3.75 -2.41 10.53
C ASP A 108 2.27 -2.59 10.92
N GLY A 109 1.93 -3.77 11.47
CA GLY A 109 0.62 -4.33 11.90
C GLY A 109 -0.72 -3.83 11.31
N LEU A 110 -1.70 -4.74 11.14
CA LEU A 110 -3.11 -4.39 11.36
C LEU A 110 -3.42 -4.44 12.86
N TYR A 111 -3.97 -3.36 13.40
CA TYR A 111 -4.21 -3.20 14.84
C TYR A 111 -5.65 -2.82 15.14
N LYS A 112 -6.10 -3.24 16.34
CA LYS A 112 -7.42 -2.88 16.90
C LYS A 112 -8.58 -3.17 15.95
N ILE A 113 -8.45 -4.26 15.19
CA ILE A 113 -9.42 -4.61 14.16
C ILE A 113 -10.81 -4.87 14.76
N LYS A 114 -11.85 -4.38 14.08
CA LYS A 114 -13.26 -4.55 14.45
C LYS A 114 -14.05 -4.94 13.21
N GLY A 115 -14.96 -5.90 13.33
CA GLY A 115 -15.84 -6.34 12.23
C GLY A 115 -17.30 -6.27 12.65
N LEU A 116 -18.17 -5.87 11.73
CA LEU A 116 -19.63 -5.89 11.88
C LEU A 116 -20.27 -6.57 10.68
N VAL A 117 -21.32 -7.34 10.93
CA VAL A 117 -22.20 -7.89 9.89
C VAL A 117 -23.58 -7.32 10.10
N ASN A 118 -24.13 -6.66 9.08
CA ASN A 118 -25.43 -5.98 9.15
C ASN A 118 -25.54 -5.10 10.40
N ASP A 119 -24.50 -4.29 10.63
CA ASP A 119 -24.37 -3.34 11.75
C ASP A 119 -24.33 -3.98 13.15
N SER A 120 -24.21 -5.31 13.24
CA SER A 120 -24.01 -6.05 14.49
C SER A 120 -22.56 -6.48 14.63
N ASP A 121 -21.96 -6.26 15.80
CA ASP A 121 -20.58 -6.69 16.09
C ASP A 121 -20.43 -8.21 15.95
N ILE A 122 -19.34 -8.64 15.33
CA ILE A 122 -19.00 -10.05 15.19
C ILE A 122 -17.68 -10.39 15.89
N THR A 123 -17.59 -11.62 16.39
CA THR A 123 -16.40 -12.09 17.10
C THR A 123 -15.22 -12.24 16.14
N VAL A 124 -14.11 -11.58 16.46
CA VAL A 124 -12.83 -11.72 15.76
C VAL A 124 -12.03 -12.85 16.43
N TYR A 125 -11.64 -13.86 15.67
CA TYR A 125 -10.72 -14.89 16.13
C TYR A 125 -9.28 -14.47 15.82
N GLN A 126 -8.51 -14.15 16.86
CA GLN A 126 -7.06 -13.92 16.76
C GLN A 126 -6.32 -15.26 16.80
N LYS A 127 -5.30 -15.41 15.95
CA LYS A 127 -4.44 -16.62 15.92
C LYS A 127 -5.26 -17.91 15.73
N PRO A 128 -6.05 -18.02 14.66
CA PRO A 128 -6.98 -19.13 14.46
C PRO A 128 -6.32 -20.52 14.42
N SER A 129 -5.01 -20.62 14.16
CA SER A 129 -4.28 -21.88 14.26
C SER A 129 -2.78 -21.68 14.53
N SER A 130 -2.09 -22.73 14.96
CA SER A 130 -0.62 -22.74 15.16
C SER A 130 0.17 -22.55 13.86
N LYS A 131 -0.46 -22.75 12.70
CA LYS A 131 0.13 -22.49 11.39
C LYS A 131 -0.14 -21.07 10.87
N ASN A 132 -1.18 -20.41 11.40
CA ASN A 132 -1.68 -19.11 10.95
C ASN A 132 -1.89 -18.18 12.16
N ASP A 133 -0.85 -17.96 12.95
CA ASP A 133 -0.90 -17.09 14.15
C ASP A 133 -0.87 -15.58 13.83
N ASN A 134 -0.67 -15.24 12.56
CA ASN A 134 -0.56 -13.89 12.06
C ASN A 134 -1.83 -13.45 11.30
N TRP A 135 -3.01 -13.85 11.78
CA TRP A 135 -4.30 -13.56 11.13
C TRP A 135 -5.39 -13.21 12.15
N TYR A 136 -6.24 -12.26 11.77
CA TYR A 136 -7.57 -12.06 12.34
C TYR A 136 -8.58 -12.75 11.44
N VAL A 137 -9.48 -13.57 11.99
CA VAL A 137 -10.46 -14.29 11.17
C VAL A 137 -11.86 -14.07 11.70
N TRP A 138 -12.81 -13.91 10.79
CA TRP A 138 -14.24 -13.95 11.05
C TRP A 138 -14.88 -15.08 10.28
N GLU A 139 -15.90 -15.69 10.87
CA GLU A 139 -16.82 -16.54 10.13
C GLU A 139 -18.07 -15.73 9.82
N ILE A 140 -18.38 -15.58 8.52
CA ILE A 140 -19.50 -14.80 8.04
C ILE A 140 -20.49 -15.74 7.34
N THR A 141 -21.76 -15.60 7.69
CA THR A 141 -22.88 -16.32 7.06
C THR A 141 -23.56 -15.42 6.05
N PHE A 142 -23.70 -15.90 4.80
CA PHE A 142 -24.34 -15.22 3.69
C PHE A 142 -25.65 -15.96 3.34
N PRO A 143 -26.83 -15.41 3.69
CA PRO A 143 -28.11 -16.00 3.34
C PRO A 143 -28.31 -16.08 1.82
N PRO A 144 -29.11 -17.03 1.30
CA PRO A 144 -29.28 -17.25 -0.13
C PRO A 144 -29.93 -16.05 -0.82
N ASN A 145 -29.38 -15.61 -1.95
CA ASN A 145 -29.87 -14.49 -2.75
C ASN A 145 -29.96 -13.12 -2.04
N GLU A 146 -29.43 -12.99 -0.83
CA GLU A 146 -29.44 -11.76 -0.04
C GLU A 146 -28.13 -10.99 -0.13
N ILE A 147 -28.20 -9.69 0.16
CA ILE A 147 -27.04 -8.82 0.34
C ILE A 147 -26.70 -8.77 1.82
N THR A 148 -25.48 -9.15 2.15
CA THR A 148 -24.88 -9.02 3.48
C THR A 148 -23.94 -7.83 3.48
N LYS A 149 -24.14 -6.90 4.43
CA LYS A 149 -23.22 -5.80 4.68
C LYS A 149 -22.15 -6.28 5.65
N PHE A 150 -20.88 -6.14 5.26
CA PHE A 150 -19.75 -6.36 6.12
C PHE A 150 -18.98 -5.06 6.29
N THR A 151 -18.80 -4.61 7.53
CA THR A 151 -18.03 -3.40 7.84
C THR A 151 -16.81 -3.78 8.66
N VAL A 152 -15.63 -3.29 8.26
CA VAL A 152 -14.37 -3.50 8.97
C VAL A 152 -13.75 -2.18 9.37
N TYR A 153 -13.15 -2.13 10.56
CA TYR A 153 -12.31 -1.02 11.03
C TYR A 153 -10.96 -1.56 11.45
N PHE A 154 -9.90 -0.79 11.22
CA PHE A 154 -8.58 -1.09 11.74
C PHE A 154 -7.69 0.14 11.76
N LEU A 155 -6.64 0.05 12.56
CA LEU A 155 -5.51 0.97 12.56
C LEU A 155 -4.31 0.31 11.90
N VAL A 156 -3.50 1.10 11.21
CA VAL A 156 -2.26 0.65 10.55
C VAL A 156 -1.12 1.55 10.97
N ASN A 157 0.03 0.98 11.36
CA ASN A 157 1.23 1.78 11.59
C ASN A 157 1.92 2.04 10.24
N THR A 158 1.89 3.29 9.80
CA THR A 158 2.47 3.70 8.52
C THR A 158 3.86 4.30 8.68
N ASN A 159 4.32 4.52 9.92
CA ASN A 159 5.56 5.23 10.25
C ASN A 159 6.85 4.47 9.87
N ASN A 160 6.76 3.15 9.78
CA ASN A 160 7.93 2.29 9.58
C ASN A 160 8.16 1.90 8.11
N ALA A 161 7.46 2.57 7.19
CA ALA A 161 7.60 2.29 5.77
C ALA A 161 8.92 2.78 5.17
N LYS A 162 9.35 2.04 4.15
CA LYS A 162 10.51 2.33 3.32
C LYS A 162 10.06 2.21 1.86
N ILE A 163 10.52 3.10 1.01
CA ILE A 163 10.32 2.98 -0.45
C ILE A 163 11.70 2.71 -1.01
N THR A 164 11.81 1.77 -1.94
CA THR A 164 13.08 1.36 -2.56
C THR A 164 12.95 1.40 -4.07
N GLU A 165 13.92 2.01 -4.74
CA GLU A 165 14.01 2.04 -6.20
C GLU A 165 15.47 1.77 -6.59
N GLY A 166 15.77 0.55 -7.05
CA GLY A 166 17.15 0.14 -7.28
C GLY A 166 17.97 0.13 -5.98
N TYR A 167 19.03 0.93 -5.92
CA TYR A 167 19.89 1.08 -4.73
C TYR A 167 19.44 2.22 -3.80
N ASP A 168 18.49 3.04 -4.24
CA ASP A 168 18.01 4.19 -3.50
C ASP A 168 16.88 3.78 -2.55
N SER A 169 16.82 4.45 -1.40
CA SER A 169 15.72 4.25 -0.47
C SER A 169 15.32 5.50 0.27
N ASP A 170 14.02 5.66 0.46
CA ASP A 170 13.40 6.78 1.16
C ASP A 170 12.59 6.26 2.35
N LYS A 171 12.68 6.93 3.50
CA LYS A 171 11.94 6.56 4.72
C LYS A 171 10.84 7.59 4.95
N LYS A 172 9.61 7.22 4.62
CA LYS A 172 8.43 8.06 4.71
C LYS A 172 7.27 7.24 5.24
N ASN A 173 6.20 7.91 5.68
CA ASN A 173 4.99 7.16 5.96
C ASN A 173 4.38 6.68 4.65
N ALA A 174 3.87 5.44 4.65
CA ALA A 174 3.22 4.88 3.47
C ALA A 174 2.04 4.00 3.85
N PHE A 175 1.05 3.97 2.97
CA PHE A 175 -0.15 3.17 3.12
C PHE A 175 -0.51 2.52 1.77
N ILE A 176 -0.99 1.27 1.84
CA ILE A 176 -1.41 0.48 0.68
C ILE A 176 -2.79 -0.11 0.95
N TYR A 177 -3.72 0.07 0.01
CA TYR A 177 -4.98 -0.65 -0.05
C TYR A 177 -4.95 -1.66 -1.20
N LEU A 178 -5.17 -2.94 -0.89
CA LEU A 178 -5.08 -4.03 -1.87
C LEU A 178 -6.40 -4.25 -2.61
N ILE A 179 -6.48 -3.77 -3.84
CA ILE A 179 -7.66 -3.87 -4.70
C ILE A 179 -7.61 -5.16 -5.52
N GLU A 180 -6.40 -5.65 -5.83
CA GLU A 180 -6.19 -6.86 -6.63
C GLU A 180 -6.90 -8.12 -6.10
N THR A 181 -7.11 -8.18 -4.77
CA THR A 181 -7.78 -9.29 -4.09
C THR A 181 -9.27 -9.39 -4.44
N GLY A 182 -9.84 -8.32 -5.00
CA GLY A 182 -11.20 -8.29 -5.52
C GLY A 182 -11.48 -9.39 -6.56
N SER A 183 -10.45 -9.82 -7.30
CA SER A 183 -10.53 -10.87 -8.33
C SER A 183 -10.89 -12.27 -7.82
N LEU A 184 -10.84 -12.48 -6.51
CA LEU A 184 -11.15 -13.75 -5.89
C LEU A 184 -12.65 -13.99 -5.72
N TRP A 185 -13.40 -12.92 -5.50
CA TRP A 185 -14.85 -12.96 -5.44
C TRP A 185 -15.45 -13.31 -6.81
N LYS A 186 -16.75 -13.61 -6.83
CA LYS A 186 -17.49 -13.70 -8.09
C LYS A 186 -17.47 -12.33 -8.77
N SER A 187 -16.81 -12.25 -9.92
CA SER A 187 -16.71 -11.03 -10.71
C SER A 187 -18.03 -10.69 -11.44
N PRO A 188 -18.24 -9.41 -11.81
CA PRO A 188 -17.44 -8.24 -11.44
C PRO A 188 -17.84 -7.68 -10.07
N ILE A 189 -16.95 -6.87 -9.49
CA ILE A 189 -17.32 -5.91 -8.46
C ILE A 189 -17.91 -4.69 -9.16
N GLU A 190 -19.14 -4.32 -8.84
CA GLU A 190 -19.89 -3.34 -9.66
C GLU A 190 -19.41 -1.92 -9.43
N LYS A 191 -19.16 -1.54 -8.17
CA LYS A 191 -18.74 -0.17 -7.81
C LYS A 191 -17.82 -0.15 -6.58
N GLY A 192 -16.72 0.58 -6.65
CA GLY A 192 -15.86 0.88 -5.50
C GLY A 192 -15.68 2.39 -5.36
N ASN A 193 -15.89 2.95 -4.19
CA ASN A 193 -15.56 4.34 -3.88
C ASN A 193 -14.51 4.40 -2.79
N PHE A 194 -13.48 5.20 -3.00
CA PHE A 194 -12.34 5.27 -2.11
C PHE A 194 -12.09 6.72 -1.74
N TYR A 195 -12.03 6.99 -0.44
CA TYR A 195 -11.88 8.33 0.12
C TYR A 195 -10.72 8.33 1.10
N THR A 196 -9.74 9.21 0.86
CA THR A 196 -8.55 9.35 1.71
C THR A 196 -8.47 10.77 2.24
N GLN A 197 -8.75 10.98 3.52
CA GLN A 197 -8.62 12.27 4.18
C GLN A 197 -7.18 12.45 4.72
N LEU A 198 -6.58 13.59 4.43
CA LEU A 198 -5.28 13.99 4.96
C LEU A 198 -5.48 14.72 6.30
N MET A 199 -5.02 14.11 7.39
CA MET A 199 -5.10 14.63 8.76
C MET A 199 -3.80 15.37 9.15
N ASP A 200 -3.73 15.93 10.36
CA ASP A 200 -2.53 16.54 10.95
C ASP A 200 -1.83 17.62 10.08
N ASN A 201 -2.61 18.35 9.27
CA ASN A 201 -2.10 19.32 8.30
C ASN A 201 -1.08 18.72 7.32
N ILE A 202 -1.25 17.45 6.94
CA ILE A 202 -0.46 16.84 5.86
C ILE A 202 -0.79 17.59 4.56
N SER A 203 0.23 18.27 4.01
CA SER A 203 0.09 18.99 2.73
C SER A 203 0.00 18.02 1.56
N ILE A 204 -0.90 18.32 0.62
CA ILE A 204 -1.04 17.61 -0.65
C ILE A 204 0.25 17.62 -1.48
N ASP A 205 1.08 18.65 -1.37
CA ASP A 205 2.34 18.79 -2.11
C ASP A 205 3.40 17.75 -1.69
N ASN A 206 3.25 17.19 -0.48
CA ASN A 206 4.14 16.17 0.05
C ASN A 206 3.61 14.75 -0.16
N ILE A 207 2.54 14.60 -0.95
CA ILE A 207 1.93 13.31 -1.27
C ILE A 207 2.47 12.80 -2.60
N LYS A 208 2.76 11.50 -2.64
CA LYS A 208 2.92 10.76 -3.90
C LYS A 208 1.95 9.59 -3.91
N THR A 209 1.34 9.29 -5.05
CA THR A 209 0.33 8.23 -5.18
C THR A 209 0.58 7.32 -6.39
N SER A 210 0.10 6.09 -6.28
CA SER A 210 -0.22 5.21 -7.39
C SER A 210 -1.68 4.80 -7.23
N SER A 211 -2.53 5.17 -8.18
CA SER A 211 -3.99 4.95 -8.14
C SER A 211 -4.42 4.15 -9.37
N PRO A 212 -5.36 3.20 -9.24
CA PRO A 212 -5.85 2.41 -10.37
C PRO A 212 -6.73 3.22 -11.34
N SER A 213 -7.21 4.39 -10.92
CA SER A 213 -8.01 5.29 -11.75
C SER A 213 -7.71 6.76 -11.44
N THR A 214 -8.28 7.66 -12.23
CA THR A 214 -8.14 9.12 -12.06
C THR A 214 -8.45 9.53 -10.62
N LEU A 215 -7.53 10.31 -10.06
CA LEU A 215 -7.61 10.80 -8.69
C LEU A 215 -8.18 12.21 -8.69
N PHE A 216 -9.04 12.48 -7.72
CA PHE A 216 -9.62 13.79 -7.50
C PHE A 216 -9.31 14.26 -6.08
N PHE A 217 -9.27 15.57 -5.88
CA PHE A 217 -8.98 16.20 -4.60
C PHE A 217 -10.01 17.27 -4.27
N ASP A 218 -10.49 17.23 -3.04
CA ASP A 218 -11.23 18.30 -2.40
C ASP A 218 -10.31 19.04 -1.42
N LYS A 219 -10.05 20.31 -1.72
CA LYS A 219 -9.20 21.20 -0.93
C LYS A 219 -9.83 21.55 0.42
N GLU A 220 -11.15 21.69 0.50
CA GLU A 220 -11.84 22.14 1.71
C GLU A 220 -11.81 21.06 2.80
N ASN A 221 -12.03 19.80 2.42
CA ASN A 221 -11.99 18.67 3.35
C ASN A 221 -10.68 17.87 3.29
N THR A 222 -9.67 18.37 2.58
CA THR A 222 -8.36 17.70 2.38
C THR A 222 -8.49 16.22 2.00
N THR A 223 -9.42 15.92 1.08
CA THR A 223 -9.83 14.54 0.78
C THR A 223 -9.51 14.17 -0.66
N LEU A 224 -8.77 13.07 -0.85
CA LEU A 224 -8.58 12.41 -2.13
C LEU A 224 -9.71 11.42 -2.40
N LYS A 225 -10.12 11.31 -3.65
CA LYS A 225 -11.18 10.40 -4.10
C LYS A 225 -10.79 9.72 -5.41
N PHE A 226 -11.04 8.43 -5.50
CA PHE A 226 -11.15 7.73 -6.78
C PHE A 226 -12.29 6.71 -6.72
N SER A 227 -12.74 6.27 -7.88
CA SER A 227 -13.79 5.27 -8.01
C SER A 227 -13.42 4.24 -9.07
N LEU A 228 -13.93 3.03 -8.87
CA LEU A 228 -13.83 1.91 -9.80
C LEU A 228 -15.22 1.39 -10.14
N SER A 229 -15.38 0.84 -11.35
CA SER A 229 -16.63 0.25 -11.80
C SER A 229 -16.37 -1.03 -12.59
N ASN A 230 -17.19 -2.06 -12.38
CA ASN A 230 -17.11 -3.35 -13.07
C ASN A 230 -15.70 -3.98 -13.07
N TYR A 231 -14.99 -3.86 -11.94
CA TYR A 231 -13.61 -4.29 -11.75
C TYR A 231 -13.55 -5.68 -11.07
N GLY A 232 -12.37 -6.16 -10.70
CA GLY A 232 -12.18 -7.47 -10.07
C GLY A 232 -12.41 -8.65 -11.00
N LYS A 233 -12.26 -8.46 -12.33
CA LYS A 233 -12.27 -9.56 -13.33
C LYS A 233 -10.90 -10.23 -13.44
N LYS A 234 -9.87 -9.47 -13.14
CA LYS A 234 -8.46 -9.83 -13.01
C LYS A 234 -7.90 -9.00 -11.85
N PRO A 235 -6.67 -9.29 -11.39
CA PRO A 235 -5.99 -8.44 -10.42
C PRO A 235 -5.91 -6.99 -10.94
N ASP A 236 -6.52 -6.07 -10.21
CA ASP A 236 -6.45 -4.62 -10.48
C ASP A 236 -5.29 -3.98 -9.72
N PRO A 237 -4.70 -2.87 -10.20
CA PRO A 237 -3.64 -2.17 -9.49
C PRO A 237 -4.10 -1.70 -8.09
N ASN A 238 -3.19 -1.77 -7.12
CA ASN A 238 -3.46 -1.33 -5.76
C ASN A 238 -3.36 0.20 -5.64
N PHE A 239 -4.05 0.76 -4.63
CA PHE A 239 -3.87 2.15 -4.25
C PHE A 239 -2.71 2.27 -3.25
N VAL A 240 -1.70 3.06 -3.61
CA VAL A 240 -0.52 3.31 -2.77
C VAL A 240 -0.35 4.80 -2.59
N ILE A 241 -0.11 5.22 -1.34
CA ILE A 241 0.11 6.61 -0.99
C ILE A 241 1.28 6.72 -0.02
N THR A 242 2.17 7.66 -0.31
CA THR A 242 3.32 7.99 0.53
C THR A 242 3.21 9.44 0.93
N TYR A 243 3.51 9.74 2.18
CA TYR A 243 3.17 11.01 2.79
C TYR A 243 3.97 11.26 4.06
N ALA A 244 4.32 12.52 4.31
CA ALA A 244 5.06 12.95 5.50
C ALA A 244 6.37 12.17 5.77
N GLU A 245 7.23 12.73 6.61
CA GLU A 245 8.46 12.08 7.01
C GLU A 245 8.19 11.07 8.14
N THR A 246 9.04 10.04 8.21
CA THR A 246 9.05 9.11 9.34
C THR A 246 9.35 9.86 10.65
N LEU A 247 8.50 9.66 11.65
CA LEU A 247 8.67 10.21 12.99
C LEU A 247 9.61 9.32 13.81
N LYS A 248 10.66 9.90 14.40
CA LYS A 248 11.67 9.13 15.17
C LYS A 248 11.13 8.55 16.48
N ASP A 249 10.32 9.32 17.20
CA ASP A 249 9.81 8.98 18.52
C ASP A 249 8.30 8.63 18.48
N PHE A 250 7.88 7.91 17.42
CA PHE A 250 6.48 7.55 17.22
C PHE A 250 6.05 6.42 18.15
N ASP A 251 5.13 6.71 19.08
CA ASP A 251 4.53 5.73 19.97
C ASP A 251 3.18 5.25 19.43
N PHE A 252 3.22 4.23 18.56
CA PHE A 252 2.01 3.63 18.03
C PHE A 252 1.16 2.93 19.10
N LYS A 253 1.74 2.50 20.23
CA LYS A 253 0.97 1.87 21.31
C LYS A 253 -0.01 2.88 21.91
N LYS A 254 0.41 4.13 22.09
CA LYS A 254 -0.47 5.23 22.52
C LYS A 254 -1.64 5.42 21.55
N ILE A 255 -1.39 5.39 20.25
CA ILE A 255 -2.44 5.47 19.21
C ILE A 255 -3.44 4.33 19.37
N THR A 256 -2.96 3.09 19.52
CA THR A 256 -3.85 1.93 19.66
C THR A 256 -4.69 1.96 20.95
N ASN A 257 -4.21 2.60 22.02
CA ASN A 257 -5.00 2.76 23.25
C ASN A 257 -6.20 3.71 23.06
N ASN A 258 -6.10 4.62 22.09
CA ASN A 258 -7.15 5.59 21.76
C ASN A 258 -7.99 5.17 20.52
N SER A 259 -7.96 3.88 20.14
CA SER A 259 -8.61 3.41 18.91
C SER A 259 -10.09 3.77 18.78
N SER A 260 -10.82 3.82 19.90
CA SER A 260 -12.24 4.20 19.89
C SER A 260 -12.48 5.63 19.42
N GLU A 261 -11.58 6.56 19.72
CA GLU A 261 -11.67 7.95 19.27
C GLU A 261 -11.51 8.03 17.75
N TYR A 262 -10.47 7.37 17.22
CA TYR A 262 -10.22 7.31 15.77
C TYR A 262 -11.35 6.59 15.00
N PHE A 263 -11.95 5.55 15.57
CA PHE A 263 -13.08 4.88 14.95
C PHE A 263 -14.35 5.73 14.94
N ASN A 264 -14.58 6.54 15.97
CA ASN A 264 -15.67 7.52 15.96
C ASN A 264 -15.43 8.64 14.94
N GLU A 265 -14.18 9.08 14.80
CA GLU A 265 -13.80 10.12 13.85
C GLU A 265 -14.03 9.67 12.40
N ILE A 266 -13.56 8.48 12.05
CA ILE A 266 -13.76 7.93 10.70
C ILE A 266 -15.23 7.58 10.44
N ASP A 267 -16.01 7.26 11.47
CA ASP A 267 -17.46 7.11 11.36
C ASP A 267 -18.12 8.42 10.95
N ASN A 268 -17.73 9.53 11.58
CA ASN A 268 -18.24 10.85 11.21
C ASN A 268 -17.83 11.23 9.79
N PHE A 269 -16.57 10.97 9.40
CA PHE A 269 -16.10 11.18 8.03
C PHE A 269 -16.91 10.36 7.01
N SER A 270 -17.18 9.09 7.29
CA SER A 270 -17.91 8.19 6.38
C SER A 270 -19.37 8.56 6.15
N LYS A 271 -19.94 9.41 7.02
CA LYS A 271 -21.34 9.89 6.92
C LYS A 271 -21.46 11.17 6.08
N LYS A 272 -20.36 11.76 5.61
CA LYS A 272 -20.40 12.95 4.75
C LYS A 272 -21.05 12.62 3.41
N GLU A 273 -21.78 13.59 2.85
CA GLU A 273 -22.38 13.48 1.53
C GLU A 273 -21.37 13.83 0.43
N PHE A 274 -20.49 12.88 0.08
CA PHE A 274 -19.43 13.10 -0.91
C PHE A 274 -19.91 13.41 -2.35
N ASN A 275 -21.21 13.33 -2.62
CA ASN A 275 -21.80 13.70 -3.91
C ASN A 275 -22.05 15.20 -4.04
N THR A 276 -22.11 15.94 -2.93
CA THR A 276 -22.32 17.39 -2.92
C THR A 276 -21.01 18.17 -2.85
N ILE A 277 -19.90 17.48 -2.62
CA ILE A 277 -18.56 18.05 -2.52
C ILE A 277 -17.96 18.22 -3.93
N LEU A 278 -17.34 19.38 -4.17
CA LEU A 278 -16.61 19.64 -5.40
C LEU A 278 -15.24 18.96 -5.34
N PHE A 279 -15.00 18.06 -6.30
CA PHE A 279 -13.74 17.35 -6.45
C PHE A 279 -13.07 17.79 -7.75
N GLU A 280 -11.83 18.28 -7.66
CA GLU A 280 -11.02 18.66 -8.82
C GLU A 280 -10.07 17.51 -9.18
N GLU A 281 -9.90 17.21 -10.46
CA GLU A 281 -8.90 16.22 -10.89
C GLU A 281 -7.49 16.67 -10.46
N ILE A 282 -6.69 15.74 -9.95
CA ILE A 282 -5.32 16.01 -9.50
C ILE A 282 -4.36 14.95 -10.05
N ASN A 283 -3.17 15.42 -10.44
CA ASN A 283 -2.06 14.55 -10.81
C ASN A 283 -0.95 14.69 -9.77
N LEU A 284 -0.68 13.60 -9.06
CA LEU A 284 0.36 13.53 -8.03
C LEU A 284 1.55 12.70 -8.55
N PRO A 285 2.77 12.94 -8.02
CA PRO A 285 3.92 12.14 -8.38
C PRO A 285 3.70 10.66 -8.03
N ASN A 286 4.39 9.77 -8.75
CA ASN A 286 4.30 8.33 -8.51
C ASN A 286 4.87 7.97 -7.12
N ALA A 287 4.08 7.23 -6.33
CA ALA A 287 4.44 6.74 -4.99
C ALA A 287 5.73 5.92 -4.93
N TYR A 288 6.13 5.29 -6.04
CA TYR A 288 7.31 4.42 -6.12
C TYR A 288 8.60 5.15 -6.50
N LYS A 289 8.52 6.44 -6.86
CA LYS A 289 9.71 7.22 -7.18
C LYS A 289 10.37 7.71 -5.90
N VAL A 290 11.60 7.29 -5.65
CA VAL A 290 12.42 7.84 -4.57
C VAL A 290 13.09 9.14 -5.00
N GLY A 291 13.30 10.06 -4.06
CA GLY A 291 14.09 11.27 -4.32
C GLY A 291 15.58 10.95 -4.24
N GLY A 292 16.37 11.36 -5.23
CA GLY A 292 17.82 11.13 -5.26
C GLY A 292 18.47 11.68 -6.53
N ILE A 293 19.81 11.76 -6.53
CA ILE A 293 20.57 11.97 -7.78
C ILE A 293 20.32 10.71 -8.61
N SER A 294 19.62 10.83 -9.73
CA SER A 294 19.24 9.66 -10.53
C SER A 294 20.45 8.77 -10.82
N ASN A 295 20.24 7.47 -10.88
CA ASN A 295 21.27 6.52 -11.35
C ASN A 295 21.84 6.94 -12.72
N GLU A 296 21.07 7.67 -13.51
CA GLU A 296 21.54 8.32 -14.74
C GLU A 296 22.57 9.41 -14.46
N ALA A 297 22.36 10.31 -13.50
CA ALA A 297 23.34 11.35 -13.16
C ALA A 297 24.63 10.76 -12.53
N VAL A 298 24.50 9.73 -11.69
CA VAL A 298 25.67 8.96 -11.19
C VAL A 298 26.38 8.23 -12.34
N GLY A 299 25.61 7.61 -13.24
CA GLY A 299 26.12 6.94 -14.43
C GLY A 299 26.81 7.88 -15.39
N VAL A 300 26.29 9.09 -15.59
CA VAL A 300 26.90 10.16 -16.39
C VAL A 300 28.20 10.64 -15.75
N LEU A 301 28.24 10.84 -14.43
CA LEU A 301 29.46 11.18 -13.72
C LEU A 301 30.52 10.07 -13.84
N PHE A 302 30.10 8.80 -13.73
CA PHE A 302 30.98 7.66 -13.90
C PHE A 302 31.52 7.56 -15.33
N TYR A 303 30.66 7.74 -16.33
CA TYR A 303 31.03 7.75 -17.75
C TYR A 303 31.98 8.92 -18.07
N LEU A 304 31.70 10.12 -17.55
CA LEU A 304 32.60 11.28 -17.66
C LEU A 304 33.94 11.02 -16.98
N SER A 305 33.97 10.31 -15.85
CA SER A 305 35.22 9.99 -15.17
C SER A 305 36.08 9.00 -15.96
N LEU A 306 35.46 7.98 -16.57
CA LEU A 306 36.17 6.94 -17.33
C LEU A 306 36.56 7.38 -18.74
N TYR A 307 35.70 8.11 -19.44
CA TYR A 307 35.89 8.46 -20.85
C TYR A 307 36.09 9.96 -21.06
N GLY A 308 35.41 10.80 -20.29
CA GLY A 308 35.53 12.26 -20.39
C GLY A 308 36.91 12.75 -19.99
N ILE A 309 37.44 12.32 -18.83
CA ILE A 309 38.77 12.75 -18.36
C ILE A 309 39.87 12.37 -19.37
N PRO A 310 39.99 11.12 -19.86
CA PRO A 310 40.99 10.79 -20.88
C PRO A 310 40.82 11.56 -22.19
N PHE A 311 39.58 11.82 -22.62
CA PHE A 311 39.30 12.64 -23.80
C PHE A 311 39.80 14.08 -23.64
N PHE A 312 39.46 14.74 -22.52
CA PHE A 312 39.92 16.11 -22.26
C PHE A 312 41.43 16.20 -22.07
N VAL A 313 42.05 15.23 -21.39
CA VAL A 313 43.52 15.17 -21.27
C VAL A 313 44.16 15.02 -22.66
N SER A 314 43.65 14.13 -23.50
CA SER A 314 44.15 13.94 -24.87
C SER A 314 44.01 15.23 -25.69
N LEU A 315 42.89 15.93 -25.57
CA LEU A 315 42.64 17.20 -26.24
C LEU A 315 43.63 18.28 -25.79
N ILE A 316 43.89 18.39 -24.47
CA ILE A 316 44.86 19.35 -23.91
C ILE A 316 46.27 19.04 -24.42
N VAL A 317 46.68 17.77 -24.43
CA VAL A 317 47.98 17.35 -24.97
C VAL A 317 48.11 17.72 -26.45
N ILE A 318 47.08 17.49 -27.25
CA ILE A 318 47.06 17.87 -28.68
C ILE A 318 47.20 19.38 -28.83
N ILE A 319 46.45 20.18 -28.05
CA ILE A 319 46.53 21.64 -28.09
C ILE A 319 47.94 22.12 -27.73
N LEU A 320 48.54 21.57 -26.67
CA LEU A 320 49.91 21.89 -26.26
C LEU A 320 50.93 21.53 -27.35
N LEU A 321 50.79 20.36 -27.98
CA LEU A 321 51.64 19.96 -29.10
C LEU A 321 51.50 20.89 -30.30
N ILE A 322 50.28 21.33 -30.65
CA ILE A 322 50.05 22.31 -31.71
C ILE A 322 50.71 23.65 -31.38
N ILE A 323 50.60 24.12 -30.14
CA ILE A 323 51.22 25.37 -29.68
C ILE A 323 52.75 25.27 -29.73
N LEU A 324 53.32 24.17 -29.22
CA LEU A 324 54.76 23.89 -29.26
C LEU A 324 55.28 23.81 -30.70
N TYR A 325 54.60 23.08 -31.56
CA TYR A 325 54.96 22.96 -32.98
C TYR A 325 54.96 24.32 -33.68
N LYS A 326 53.93 25.15 -33.44
CA LYS A 326 53.86 26.52 -33.98
C LYS A 326 54.99 27.42 -33.45
N LYS A 327 55.44 27.19 -32.21
CA LYS A 327 56.52 27.96 -31.59
C LYS A 327 57.91 27.54 -32.06
N ILE A 328 58.11 26.27 -32.41
CA ILE A 328 59.38 25.73 -32.93
C ILE A 328 59.56 26.05 -34.42
N LYS A 329 58.46 26.15 -35.19
CA LYS A 329 58.50 26.46 -36.63
C LYS A 329 58.67 27.97 -36.93
N LYS A 330 58.71 28.81 -35.90
CA LYS A 330 58.88 30.27 -36.00
C LYS A 330 60.28 30.66 -35.59
#